data_AF-A0A0W8FJ33-F1
#
_entry.id   AF-A0A0W8FJ33-F1
#
_cell.length_a   1.000
_cell.length_b   1.000
_cell.length_c   1.000
_cell.angle_alpha   90.00
_cell.angle_beta   90.00
_cell.angle_gamma   90.00
#
_symmetry.space_group_name_H-M   'P 1'
#
loop_
_entity.id
_entity.type
_entity.pdbx_description
1 polymer ?
#
loop_
_entity_poly.entity_id
_entity_poly.type
_entity_poly.pdbx_seq_one_letter_code
_entity_poly.pdbx_strand_id
1 'polypeptide(L)' 'MLVKFEIYNDGEFWCARGIGVDIFTQGRTLDGLMENIREAVGLHYEESIDAGEQITIMSLTEFQVGSVAKISGC' A
#
# COMPACT_ATOMS: atom_id res chain seq x y z
N MET A 1 6.55 7.08 -14.35
CA MET A 1 6.71 5.72 -13.80
C MET A 1 5.48 5.31 -13.01
N LEU A 2 5.11 4.02 -13.02
CA LEU A 2 4.00 3.47 -12.22
C LEU A 2 4.54 2.64 -11.07
N VAL A 3 4.17 2.98 -9.84
CA VAL A 3 4.51 2.23 -8.63
C VAL A 3 3.23 1.63 -8.06
N LYS A 4 3.23 0.31 -7.85
CA LYS A 4 2.05 -0.42 -7.37
C LYS A 4 2.24 -0.85 -5.92
N PHE A 5 1.18 -0.76 -5.14
CA PHE A 5 1.14 -1.23 -3.76
C PHE A 5 0.01 -2.23 -3.54
N GLU A 6 0.32 -3.28 -2.79
CA GLU A 6 -0.68 -4.12 -2.13
C GLU A 6 -0.93 -3.56 -0.73
N ILE A 7 -2.18 -3.27 -0.41
CA ILE A 7 -2.60 -2.77 0.90
C ILE A 7 -3.38 -3.87 1.64
N TYR A 8 -3.00 -4.13 2.89
CA TYR A 8 -3.70 -5.05 3.78
C TYR A 8 -3.72 -4.52 5.20
N ASN A 9 -4.60 -5.06 6.04
CA ASN A 9 -4.64 -4.79 7.46
C ASN A 9 -4.19 -6.04 8.23
N ASP A 10 -3.23 -5.88 9.15
CA ASP A 10 -2.67 -6.99 9.93
C ASP A 10 -3.37 -7.22 11.28
N GLY A 11 -4.41 -6.44 11.57
CA GLY A 11 -5.16 -6.44 12.83
C GLY A 11 -4.84 -5.23 13.72
N GLU A 12 -3.73 -4.54 13.49
CA GLU A 12 -3.32 -3.35 14.27
C GLU A 12 -3.03 -2.14 13.36
N PHE A 13 -2.39 -2.38 12.21
CA PHE A 13 -2.02 -1.37 11.25
C PHE A 13 -2.56 -1.67 9.85
N TRP A 14 -2.72 -0.60 9.08
CA TRP A 14 -2.77 -0.66 7.63
C TRP A 14 -1.35 -0.70 7.10
N CYS A 15 -1.04 -1.70 6.30
CA CYS A 15 0.29 -1.94 5.75
C CYS A 15 0.26 -1.83 4.23
N ALA A 16 1.30 -1.24 3.64
CA ALA A 16 1.49 -1.20 2.20
C ALA A 16 2.83 -1.79 1.81
N ARG A 17 2.80 -2.69 0.82
CA ARG A 17 3.98 -3.31 0.22
C ARG A 17 4.07 -2.93 -1.25
N GLY A 18 5.21 -2.35 -1.64
CA GLY A 18 5.54 -2.11 -3.03
C GLY A 18 5.68 -3.41 -3.82
N ILE A 19 5.05 -3.47 -5.00
CA ILE A 19 5.15 -4.61 -5.91
C ILE A 19 6.29 -4.35 -6.89
N GLY A 20 7.36 -5.15 -6.78
CA GLY A 20 8.55 -5.00 -7.62
C GLY A 20 9.47 -3.85 -7.21
N VAL A 21 9.26 -3.26 -6.03
CA VAL A 21 10.08 -2.19 -5.45
C VAL A 21 10.25 -2.42 -3.95
N ASP A 22 11.37 -2.01 -3.38
CA ASP A 22 11.68 -2.17 -1.96
C ASP A 22 11.15 -0.99 -1.13
N ILE A 23 9.83 -0.74 -1.23
CA ILE A 23 9.14 0.30 -0.45
C ILE A 23 8.10 -0.37 0.45
N PHE A 24 8.22 -0.16 1.75
CA PHE A 24 7.32 -0.69 2.78
C PHE A 24 6.97 0.41 3.75
N THR A 25 5.70 0.55 4.07
CA THR A 25 5.23 1.52 5.06
C THR A 25 3.92 1.07 5.69
N GLN A 26 3.54 1.71 6.80
CA GLN A 26 2.36 1.37 7.58
C GLN A 26 1.72 2.62 8.18
N GLY A 27 0.43 2.57 8.48
CA GLY A 27 -0.33 3.64 9.12
C GLY A 27 -1.41 3.09 10.05
N ARG A 28 -1.78 3.84 11.09
CA ARG A 28 -2.88 3.43 12.00
C ARG A 28 -4.26 3.52 11.36
N THR A 29 -4.40 4.41 10.37
CA THR A 29 -5.61 4.57 9.57
C THR A 29 -5.25 4.38 8.10
N LEU A 30 -6.24 4.07 7.26
CA LEU A 30 -6.02 3.97 5.82
C LEU A 30 -5.55 5.31 5.24
N ASP A 31 -6.13 6.44 5.68
CA ASP A 31 -5.69 7.77 5.26
C ASP A 31 -4.24 8.06 5.64
N GLY A 32 -3.86 7.73 6.89
CA GLY A 32 -2.47 7.87 7.35
C GLY A 32 -1.50 6.97 6.57
N LEU A 33 -1.94 5.77 6.18
CA LEU A 33 -1.16 4.93 5.28
C LEU A 33 -0.97 5.60 3.91
N MET A 34 -2.01 6.23 3.34
CA MET A 34 -1.93 6.91 2.04
C MET A 34 -1.00 8.14 2.07
N GLU A 35 -0.90 8.84 3.21
CA GLU A 35 0.14 9.86 3.45
C GLU A 35 1.53 9.24 3.45
N ASN A 36 1.72 8.20 4.26
CA ASN A 36 3.02 7.54 4.40
C ASN A 36 3.51 6.91 3.09
N ILE A 37 2.61 6.38 2.24
CA ILE A 37 2.96 5.88 0.89
C ILE A 37 3.48 7.03 0.02
N ARG A 38 2.82 8.20 0.03
CA ARG A 38 3.27 9.36 -0.76
C ARG A 38 4.66 9.82 -0.34
N GLU A 39 4.90 9.92 0.97
CA GLU A 39 6.22 10.29 1.50
C GLU A 39 7.29 9.26 1.15
N ALA A 40 7.01 7.97 1.36
CA ALA A 40 7.97 6.91 1.08
C ALA A 40 8.35 6.84 -0.41
N VAL A 41 7.38 6.98 -1.31
CA VAL A 41 7.63 7.04 -2.77
C VAL A 41 8.40 8.31 -3.14
N GLY A 42 8.05 9.45 -2.54
CA GLY A 42 8.76 10.71 -2.75
C GLY A 42 10.23 10.62 -2.37
N LEU A 43 10.54 10.05 -1.21
CA LEU A 43 11.92 9.84 -0.75
C LEU A 43 12.67 8.82 -1.60
N HIS A 44 12.03 7.71 -1.98
CA HIS A 44 12.70 6.64 -2.74
C HIS A 44 13.06 7.08 -4.17
N TYR A 45 12.31 7.99 -4.76
CA TYR A 45 12.50 8.46 -6.14
C TYR A 45 12.75 9.97 -6.23
N GLU A 46 13.30 10.58 -5.19
CA GLU A 46 13.56 12.02 -5.11
C GLU A 46 14.36 12.51 -6.34
N GLU A 47 15.44 11.82 -6.69
CA GLU A 47 16.27 12.17 -7.85
C GLU A 47 15.49 12.14 -9.18
N SER A 48 14.63 11.13 -9.37
CA SER A 48 13.79 11.02 -10.57
C SER A 48 12.75 12.15 -10.63
N ILE A 49 12.15 12.50 -9.49
CA ILE A 49 11.18 13.60 -9.39
C ILE A 49 11.87 14.93 -9.69
N ASP A 50 13.07 15.16 -9.13
CA ASP A 50 13.87 16.37 -9.36
C ASP A 50 14.33 16.49 -10.82
N ALA A 51 14.56 15.36 -11.49
CA ALA A 51 14.81 15.30 -12.93
C ALA A 51 13.55 15.54 -13.79
N GLY A 52 12.39 15.72 -13.17
CA GLY A 52 11.12 16.02 -13.83
C GLY A 52 10.29 14.79 -14.21
N GLU A 53 10.63 13.60 -13.72
CA GLU A 53 9.82 12.41 -13.96
C GLU A 53 8.52 12.44 -13.15
N GLN A 54 7.40 12.15 -13.82
CA GLN A 54 6.12 11.97 -13.14
C GLN A 54 6.00 10.54 -12.59
N ILE A 55 5.67 10.43 -11.31
CA ILE A 55 5.41 9.14 -10.66
C ILE A 55 3.92 9.03 -10.35
N THR A 56 3.33 7.90 -10.72
CA THR A 56 1.95 7.54 -10.41
C THR A 56 1.94 6.39 -9.43
N ILE A 57 1.18 6.54 -8.34
CA ILE A 57 1.00 5.50 -7.33
C ILE A 57 -0.36 4.83 -7.57
N MET A 58 -0.38 3.50 -7.61
CA MET A 58 -1.60 2.70 -7.73
C MET A 58 -1.66 1.70 -6.58
N SER A 59 -2.66 1.81 -5.72
CA SER A 59 -2.91 0.83 -4.66
C SER A 59 -4.03 -0.14 -5.06
N LEU A 60 -3.84 -1.42 -4.72
CA LEU A 60 -4.88 -2.43 -4.79
C LEU A 60 -5.22 -2.85 -3.35
N THR A 61 -6.51 -2.87 -3.04
CA THR A 61 -7.03 -3.31 -1.74
C THR A 61 -8.21 -4.25 -1.96
N GLU A 62 -8.20 -5.38 -1.26
CA GLU A 62 -9.31 -6.34 -1.24
C GLU A 62 -10.06 -6.25 0.08
N PHE A 63 -11.40 -6.27 0.02
CA PHE A 63 -12.27 -6.31 1.18
C PHE A 63 -13.32 -7.40 0.98
N GLN A 64 -13.58 -8.18 2.02
CA GLN A 64 -14.65 -9.18 2.01
C GLN A 64 -15.90 -8.64 2.71
N VAL A 65 -17.07 -8.94 2.16
CA VAL A 65 -18.37 -8.56 2.73
C VAL A 65 -19.22 -9.83 2.93
N GLY A 66 -19.66 -10.09 4.17
CA GLY A 66 -20.52 -11.23 4.53
C GLY A 66 -19.90 -12.19 5.57
N SER A 67 -20.68 -13.16 6.05
CA SER A 67 -20.22 -14.14 7.04
C SER A 67 -19.35 -15.21 6.38
N VAL A 68 -18.06 -15.29 6.76
CA VAL A 68 -17.22 -16.45 6.44
C VAL A 68 -17.57 -17.57 7.43
N ALA A 69 -18.71 -18.23 7.20
CA ALA A 69 -18.99 -19.50 7.87
C ALA A 69 -18.10 -20.57 7.22
N LYS A 70 -16.87 -20.76 7.74
CA LYS A 70 -16.14 -22.01 7.49
C LYS A 70 -16.85 -23.12 8.26
N ILE A 71 -17.79 -23.77 7.60
CA ILE A 71 -18.27 -25.08 8.04
C ILE A 71 -17.09 -26.03 7.83
N SER A 72 -16.38 -26.38 8.90
CA SER A 72 -15.51 -27.55 8.90
C SER A 72 -16.43 -28.78 8.89
N GLY A 73 -16.69 -29.33 7.70
CA GLY A 73 -17.32 -30.64 7.59
C GLY A 73 -16.41 -31.70 8.19
N CYS A 74 -16.99 -32.55 9.04
CA CYS A 74 -16.36 -33.68 9.73
C CYS A 74 -15.67 -34.65 8.78
#